data_AF-A0A968TZD5-F1
#
_entry.id   AF-A0A968TZD5-F1
#
_cell.length_a   1.000
_cell.length_b   1.000
_cell.length_c   1.000
_cell.angle_alpha   90.00
_cell.angle_beta   90.00
_cell.angle_gamma   90.00
#
_symmetry.space_group_name_H-M   'P 1'
#
loop_
_entity.id
_entity.type
_entity.pdbx_description
1 polymer ?
#
loop_
_entity_poly.entity_id
_entity_poly.type
_entity_poly.pdbx_seq_one_letter_code
_entity_poly.pdbx_strand_id
1 'polypeptide(L)'
;MIVWLALLLAGAPLPAEDVNPGIDVWETGSEKPTKAQIDLPREFFGSNSDPISDLTIELVGSPLATQPGTPSLAPGDTVIRRLDKAILPGVGSSAAIPIEIVALSLKGTKPVRVTYNNGSPEEWDVKVCLSRWPQCTGFLMLRQKCTEGGTLESFLPVRPRFIFTRRGSTPAQKVMDPAPMIEFRGKGSWVHSPEVGLGVIAVDPGAVTDGDCDGEDDAALPGTSNFAAGVAAVPCGAGLKASSMELDPLEELALLESHLATIATYTRRSFPASDRDRYNPPDIGAGSLGGSGWKIAALLSSLACLVLTVVVFKKSKHTGGAEGSALLR
;
A
#
# COMPACT_ATOMS: atom_id res chain seq x y z
N MET A 1 -25.23 50.71 -4.26
CA MET A 1 -24.28 50.11 -5.22
C MET A 1 -23.25 49.34 -4.40
N ILE A 2 -23.42 48.03 -4.24
CA ILE A 2 -22.55 47.18 -3.40
C ILE A 2 -21.58 46.48 -4.35
N VAL A 3 -20.31 46.90 -4.29
CA VAL A 3 -19.21 46.27 -5.03
C VAL A 3 -18.80 45.02 -4.26
N TRP A 4 -19.09 43.85 -4.82
CA TRP A 4 -18.54 42.59 -4.31
C TRP A 4 -17.08 42.49 -4.75
N LEU A 5 -16.17 42.68 -3.80
CA LEU A 5 -14.77 42.37 -3.98
C LEU A 5 -14.62 40.84 -3.90
N ALA A 6 -14.59 40.18 -5.06
CA ALA A 6 -14.19 38.78 -5.15
C ALA A 6 -12.69 38.70 -4.89
N LEU A 7 -12.32 38.38 -3.65
CA LEU A 7 -10.93 38.10 -3.28
C LEU A 7 -10.55 36.74 -3.89
N LEU A 8 -9.89 36.77 -5.05
CA LEU A 8 -9.21 35.62 -5.62
C LEU A 8 -8.08 35.21 -4.67
N LEU A 9 -8.38 34.31 -3.75
CA LEU A 9 -7.36 33.56 -3.02
C LEU A 9 -6.68 32.64 -4.05
N ALA A 10 -5.60 33.12 -4.66
CA ALA A 10 -4.65 32.24 -5.31
C ALA A 10 -4.13 31.27 -4.22
N GLY A 11 -4.63 30.03 -4.24
CA GLY A 11 -4.17 28.99 -3.34
C GLY A 11 -2.67 28.83 -3.50
N ALA A 12 -1.92 29.05 -2.41
CA ALA A 12 -0.50 28.73 -2.40
C ALA A 12 -0.35 27.23 -2.75
N PRO A 13 0.66 26.84 -3.55
CA PRO A 13 0.92 25.43 -3.80
C PRO A 13 1.12 24.74 -2.45
N LEU A 14 0.47 23.59 -2.27
CA LEU A 14 0.66 22.80 -1.06
C LEU A 14 2.16 22.46 -0.94
N PRO A 15 2.75 22.57 0.25
CA PRO A 15 4.15 22.19 0.43
C PRO A 15 4.31 20.70 0.13
N ALA A 16 5.44 20.36 -0.50
CA ALA A 16 5.92 18.99 -0.57
C ALA A 16 5.99 18.37 0.84
N GLU A 17 5.63 17.10 0.96
CA GLU A 17 5.76 16.34 2.21
C GLU A 17 7.06 15.52 2.21
N ASP A 18 7.67 15.38 3.39
CA ASP A 18 8.79 14.45 3.59
C ASP A 18 8.31 13.00 3.57
N VAL A 19 9.19 12.04 3.26
CA VAL A 19 8.87 10.61 3.37
C VAL A 19 9.32 10.07 4.72
N ASN A 20 8.38 9.53 5.51
CA ASN A 20 8.66 9.00 6.85
C ASN A 20 9.24 7.57 6.80
N PRO A 21 10.00 7.15 7.84
CA PRO A 21 10.34 5.74 8.03
C PRO A 21 9.09 4.85 8.05
N GLY A 22 9.25 3.57 7.74
CA GLY A 22 8.14 2.62 7.66
C GLY A 22 8.56 1.35 6.92
N ILE A 23 7.60 0.47 6.65
CA ILE A 23 7.81 -0.68 5.77
C ILE A 23 7.15 -0.49 4.41
N ASP A 24 7.65 -1.23 3.43
CA ASP A 24 7.07 -1.40 2.11
C ASP A 24 6.92 -2.91 1.88
N VAL A 25 5.70 -3.34 1.56
CA VAL A 25 5.36 -4.76 1.34
C VAL A 25 5.20 -5.01 -0.15
N TRP A 26 5.91 -6.02 -0.65
CA TRP A 26 6.02 -6.32 -2.07
C TRP A 26 5.56 -7.74 -2.39
N GLU A 27 5.03 -7.90 -3.59
CA GLU A 27 4.72 -9.19 -4.19
C GLU A 27 5.61 -9.42 -5.43
N THR A 28 6.30 -10.56 -5.44
CA THR A 28 7.16 -11.02 -6.52
C THR A 28 6.33 -11.86 -7.49
N GLY A 29 5.86 -11.23 -8.57
CA GLY A 29 5.00 -11.88 -9.56
C GLY A 29 5.69 -12.97 -10.40
N SER A 30 4.89 -13.93 -10.89
CA SER A 30 5.36 -15.04 -11.74
C SER A 30 5.86 -14.62 -13.12
N GLU A 31 5.43 -13.47 -13.63
CA GLU A 31 5.81 -12.95 -14.95
C GLU A 31 7.26 -12.43 -15.00
N LYS A 32 7.81 -12.06 -13.83
CA LYS A 32 9.17 -11.52 -13.70
C LYS A 32 9.85 -12.14 -12.48
N PRO A 33 10.18 -13.44 -12.52
CA PRO A 33 10.78 -14.11 -11.38
C PRO A 33 12.15 -13.51 -11.07
N THR A 34 12.48 -13.47 -9.80
CA THR A 34 13.83 -13.20 -9.31
C THR A 34 14.73 -14.36 -9.72
N LYS A 35 15.94 -14.08 -10.21
CA LYS A 35 16.91 -15.11 -10.59
C LYS A 35 18.05 -15.15 -9.57
N ALA A 36 18.30 -16.32 -9.01
CA ALA A 36 19.48 -16.58 -8.19
C ALA A 36 20.43 -17.51 -8.95
N GLN A 37 21.72 -17.17 -8.95
CA GLN A 37 22.78 -18.01 -9.50
C GLN A 37 23.65 -18.52 -8.36
N ILE A 38 23.79 -19.84 -8.27
CA ILE A 38 24.55 -20.50 -7.20
C ILE A 38 25.37 -21.66 -7.75
N ASP A 39 26.48 -21.94 -7.08
CA ASP A 39 27.24 -23.17 -7.24
C ASP A 39 26.99 -24.09 -6.04
N LEU A 40 26.66 -25.35 -6.32
CA LEU A 40 26.48 -26.39 -5.31
C LEU A 40 27.66 -27.36 -5.39
N PRO A 41 28.48 -27.45 -4.33
CA PRO A 41 29.64 -28.32 -4.36
C PRO A 41 29.21 -29.80 -4.38
N ARG A 42 30.16 -30.66 -4.75
CA ARG A 42 30.00 -32.11 -4.61
C ARG A 42 29.58 -32.43 -3.17
N GLU A 43 28.73 -33.43 -3.03
CA GLU A 43 28.26 -33.94 -1.74
C GLU A 43 27.30 -33.02 -0.96
N PHE A 44 26.91 -31.85 -1.50
CA PHE A 44 25.95 -30.96 -0.83
C PHE A 44 24.63 -31.66 -0.49
N PHE A 45 24.09 -32.45 -1.43
CA PHE A 45 22.86 -33.23 -1.22
C PHE A 45 23.08 -34.58 -0.52
N GLY A 46 24.31 -34.88 -0.12
CA GLY A 46 24.70 -36.15 0.49
C GLY A 46 25.75 -36.88 -0.34
N SER A 47 26.24 -37.99 0.19
CA SER A 47 27.32 -38.78 -0.42
C SER A 47 27.03 -39.11 -1.88
N ASN A 48 28.06 -39.00 -2.72
CA ASN A 48 28.01 -39.25 -4.16
C ASN A 48 27.16 -38.28 -5.00
N SER A 49 26.53 -37.25 -4.41
CA SER A 49 25.88 -36.20 -5.22
C SER A 49 26.90 -35.44 -6.05
N ASP A 50 26.58 -35.23 -7.33
CA ASP A 50 27.43 -34.49 -8.25
C ASP A 50 27.37 -32.98 -7.97
N PRO A 51 28.48 -32.24 -8.20
CA PRO A 51 28.44 -30.79 -8.13
C PRO A 51 27.50 -30.24 -9.21
N ILE A 52 26.82 -29.13 -8.90
CA ILE A 52 26.00 -28.38 -9.87
C ILE A 52 26.58 -26.97 -9.95
N SER A 53 27.20 -26.64 -11.07
CA SER A 53 27.75 -25.31 -11.33
C SER A 53 26.77 -24.44 -12.11
N ASP A 54 26.86 -23.12 -11.91
CA ASP A 54 26.08 -22.10 -12.61
C ASP A 54 24.56 -22.34 -12.55
N LEU A 55 24.08 -22.93 -11.45
CA LEU A 55 22.66 -23.25 -11.28
C LEU A 55 21.86 -21.95 -11.19
N THR A 56 21.00 -21.71 -12.18
CA THR A 56 20.04 -20.60 -12.15
C THR A 56 18.68 -21.09 -11.62
N ILE A 57 18.24 -20.52 -10.50
CA ILE A 57 16.94 -20.78 -9.89
C ILE A 57 16.05 -19.57 -10.14
N GLU A 58 14.91 -19.79 -10.79
CA GLU A 58 13.85 -18.80 -10.91
C GLU A 58 12.95 -18.86 -9.68
N LEU A 59 12.82 -17.72 -9.00
CA LEU A 59 12.14 -17.56 -7.72
C LEU A 59 10.91 -16.66 -7.90
N VAL A 60 9.80 -17.08 -7.31
CA VAL A 60 8.55 -16.32 -7.24
C VAL A 60 8.11 -16.13 -5.80
N GLY A 61 7.21 -15.19 -5.58
CA GLY A 61 6.63 -14.90 -4.29
C GLY A 61 5.91 -16.09 -3.68
N SER A 62 6.05 -16.23 -2.36
CA SER A 62 5.18 -17.04 -1.52
C SER A 62 4.72 -16.18 -0.36
N PRO A 63 3.40 -16.00 -0.15
CA PRO A 63 2.90 -15.08 0.88
C PRO A 63 3.55 -15.33 2.24
N LEU A 64 3.93 -14.24 2.91
CA LEU A 64 4.49 -14.28 4.26
C LEU A 64 3.43 -14.78 5.24
N ALA A 65 3.82 -15.74 6.08
CA ALA A 65 2.98 -16.17 7.19
C ALA A 65 3.01 -15.08 8.27
N THR A 66 1.85 -14.63 8.71
CA THR A 66 1.73 -13.69 9.83
C THR A 66 1.19 -14.37 11.07
N GLN A 67 1.70 -13.97 12.24
CA GLN A 67 1.25 -14.47 13.52
C GLN A 67 -0.26 -14.22 13.70
N PRO A 68 -1.06 -15.22 14.11
CA PRO A 68 -2.50 -15.05 14.34
C PRO A 68 -2.80 -13.92 15.32
N GLY A 69 -3.72 -13.02 14.94
CA GLY A 69 -4.11 -11.86 15.75
C GLY A 69 -3.30 -10.60 15.49
N THR A 70 -2.31 -10.64 14.59
CA THR A 70 -1.57 -9.46 14.11
C THR A 70 -2.04 -9.02 12.71
N PRO A 71 -1.76 -7.77 12.28
CA PRO A 71 -2.06 -7.33 10.92
C PRO A 71 -1.43 -8.24 9.84
N SER A 72 -2.21 -8.54 8.80
CA SER A 72 -1.80 -9.41 7.70
C SER A 72 -0.83 -8.69 6.76
N LEU A 73 0.24 -9.40 6.34
CA LEU A 73 1.17 -8.97 5.28
C LEU A 73 0.76 -9.50 3.89
N ALA A 74 -0.23 -10.40 3.82
CA ALA A 74 -0.65 -11.01 2.56
C ALA A 74 -1.25 -9.98 1.59
N PRO A 75 -1.03 -10.14 0.26
CA PRO A 75 -0.35 -11.25 -0.40
C PRO A 75 1.19 -11.13 -0.43
N GLY A 76 1.77 -10.14 0.25
CA GLY A 76 3.20 -9.84 0.18
C GLY A 76 4.12 -11.00 0.58
N ASP A 77 5.26 -11.06 -0.09
CA ASP A 77 6.34 -12.03 0.13
C ASP A 77 7.67 -11.40 0.56
N THR A 78 7.79 -10.07 0.43
CA THR A 78 9.02 -9.33 0.71
C THR A 78 8.67 -8.07 1.49
N VAL A 79 9.34 -7.84 2.62
CA VAL A 79 9.19 -6.61 3.41
C VAL A 79 10.51 -5.87 3.46
N ILE A 80 10.49 -4.63 3.01
CA ILE A 80 11.64 -3.71 3.05
C ILE A 80 11.32 -2.61 4.05
N ARG A 81 12.24 -2.32 4.96
CA ARG A 81 12.13 -1.25 5.94
C ARG A 81 12.96 -0.05 5.52
N ARG A 82 12.35 1.12 5.52
CA ARG A 82 13.01 2.43 5.44
C ARG A 82 13.47 2.82 6.84
N LEU A 83 14.77 3.02 7.00
CA LEU A 83 15.39 3.23 8.32
C LEU A 83 15.37 4.71 8.74
N ASP A 84 15.38 5.64 7.78
CA ASP A 84 15.37 7.08 8.05
C ASP A 84 14.30 7.85 7.26
N LYS A 85 14.05 9.07 7.72
CA LYS A 85 13.19 10.05 7.06
C LYS A 85 13.90 10.66 5.85
N ALA A 86 13.23 10.72 4.70
CA ALA A 86 13.73 11.43 3.52
C ALA A 86 13.24 12.88 3.54
N ILE A 87 14.17 13.83 3.65
CA ILE A 87 13.84 15.26 3.67
C ILE A 87 13.72 15.79 2.24
N LEU A 88 12.51 16.20 1.85
CA LEU A 88 12.15 16.63 0.49
C LEU A 88 11.47 18.01 0.55
N PRO A 89 12.24 19.11 0.64
CA PRO A 89 11.70 20.44 0.93
C PRO A 89 10.83 21.04 -0.20
N GLY A 90 10.70 20.35 -1.34
CA GLY A 90 10.00 20.87 -2.50
C GLY A 90 10.21 20.03 -3.76
N VAL A 91 9.38 20.30 -4.76
CA VAL A 91 9.51 19.71 -6.09
C VAL A 91 10.91 19.94 -6.66
N GLY A 92 11.50 18.87 -7.22
CA GLY A 92 12.86 18.89 -7.74
C GLY A 92 13.93 18.47 -6.73
N SER A 93 13.60 18.40 -5.44
CA SER A 93 14.49 17.89 -4.41
C SER A 93 14.72 16.37 -4.51
N SER A 94 15.80 15.92 -3.89
CA SER A 94 16.18 14.52 -3.82
C SER A 94 16.76 14.18 -2.45
N ALA A 95 16.53 12.95 -2.01
CA ALA A 95 17.07 12.42 -0.76
C ALA A 95 17.41 10.95 -0.93
N ALA A 96 18.51 10.51 -0.30
CA ALA A 96 18.87 9.12 -0.19
C ALA A 96 18.67 8.67 1.26
N ILE A 97 17.97 7.55 1.46
CA ILE A 97 17.77 6.97 2.80
C ILE A 97 18.24 5.51 2.83
N PRO A 98 18.78 5.04 3.96
CA PRO A 98 19.10 3.64 4.16
C PRO A 98 17.82 2.79 4.22
N ILE A 99 17.90 1.60 3.61
CA ILE A 99 16.83 0.59 3.62
C ILE A 99 17.41 -0.78 3.98
N GLU A 100 16.58 -1.68 4.50
CA GLU A 100 16.97 -3.03 4.88
C GLU A 100 15.83 -4.01 4.58
N ILE A 101 16.14 -5.24 4.17
CA ILE A 101 15.13 -6.30 4.07
C ILE A 101 14.88 -6.90 5.45
N VAL A 102 13.61 -7.03 5.85
CA VAL A 102 13.23 -7.53 7.18
C VAL A 102 12.39 -8.81 7.13
N ALA A 103 11.82 -9.15 5.98
CA ALA A 103 11.21 -10.46 5.77
C ALA A 103 11.30 -10.84 4.28
N LEU A 104 11.47 -12.14 3.99
CA LEU A 104 11.52 -12.68 2.64
C LEU A 104 10.94 -14.10 2.61
N SER A 105 10.08 -14.38 1.64
CA SER A 105 9.53 -15.72 1.41
C SER A 105 9.36 -15.97 -0.09
N LEU A 106 10.38 -16.55 -0.71
CA LEU A 106 10.33 -16.94 -2.12
C LEU A 106 10.37 -18.47 -2.26
N LYS A 107 9.91 -18.95 -3.42
CA LYS A 107 9.99 -20.36 -3.79
C LYS A 107 10.46 -20.54 -5.23
N GLY A 108 11.17 -21.64 -5.48
CA GLY A 108 11.55 -22.04 -6.84
C GLY A 108 10.33 -22.35 -7.70
N THR A 109 10.35 -21.95 -8.96
CA THR A 109 9.29 -22.30 -9.94
C THR A 109 9.39 -23.74 -10.43
N LYS A 110 10.58 -24.35 -10.33
CA LYS A 110 10.88 -25.71 -10.73
C LYS A 110 11.81 -26.39 -9.71
N PRO A 111 11.71 -27.70 -9.51
CA PRO A 111 12.66 -28.43 -8.69
C PRO A 111 14.06 -28.42 -9.30
N VAL A 112 15.07 -28.47 -8.45
CA VAL A 112 16.45 -28.75 -8.83
C VAL A 112 16.61 -30.25 -8.99
N ARG A 113 17.07 -30.68 -10.16
CA ARG A 113 17.39 -32.09 -10.44
C ARG A 113 18.81 -32.39 -10.01
N VAL A 114 18.97 -33.31 -9.06
CA VAL A 114 20.26 -33.74 -8.49
C VAL A 114 20.60 -35.13 -9.00
N THR A 115 21.83 -35.32 -9.50
CA THR A 115 22.35 -36.64 -9.88
C THR A 115 23.33 -37.15 -8.84
N TYR A 116 23.43 -38.48 -8.76
CA TYR A 116 24.35 -39.17 -7.88
C TYR A 116 25.15 -40.16 -8.71
N ASN A 117 26.44 -40.30 -8.44
CA ASN A 117 27.27 -41.33 -9.08
C ASN A 117 26.64 -42.71 -8.83
N ASN A 118 26.14 -43.35 -9.89
CA ASN A 118 25.44 -44.65 -9.89
C ASN A 118 24.10 -44.69 -9.13
N GLY A 119 23.48 -43.55 -8.84
CA GLY A 119 22.17 -43.45 -8.19
C GLY A 119 21.07 -42.93 -9.13
N SER A 120 19.81 -43.10 -8.72
CA SER A 120 18.68 -42.48 -9.41
C SER A 120 18.67 -40.96 -9.15
N PRO A 121 18.33 -40.13 -10.15
CA PRO A 121 18.18 -38.69 -9.95
C PRO A 121 17.07 -38.37 -8.94
N GLU A 122 17.26 -37.29 -8.19
CA GLU A 122 16.29 -36.78 -7.22
C GLU A 122 15.86 -35.36 -7.60
N GLU A 123 14.63 -34.99 -7.24
CA GLU A 123 14.12 -33.63 -7.41
C GLU A 123 14.02 -32.94 -6.05
N TRP A 124 14.45 -31.68 -5.98
CA TRP A 124 14.48 -30.91 -4.75
C TRP A 124 13.77 -29.56 -4.96
N ASP A 125 12.70 -29.32 -4.20
CA ASP A 125 12.04 -28.03 -4.14
C ASP A 125 12.91 -27.01 -3.40
N VAL A 126 12.82 -25.75 -3.79
CA VAL A 126 13.60 -24.66 -3.21
C VAL A 126 12.67 -23.67 -2.52
N LYS A 127 12.95 -23.36 -1.26
CA LYS A 127 12.41 -22.21 -0.51
C LYS A 127 13.55 -21.26 -0.18
N VAL A 128 13.30 -19.96 -0.25
CA VAL A 128 14.26 -18.92 0.10
C VAL A 128 13.65 -18.00 1.14
N CYS A 129 14.37 -17.80 2.24
CA CYS A 129 14.03 -16.86 3.30
C CYS A 129 15.26 -16.01 3.64
N LEU A 130 15.17 -15.12 4.63
CA LEU A 130 16.35 -14.42 5.11
C LEU A 130 17.33 -15.37 5.82
N SER A 131 18.61 -15.02 5.75
CA SER A 131 19.64 -15.63 6.58
C SER A 131 19.52 -15.14 8.02
N ARG A 132 19.86 -15.99 9.00
CA ARG A 132 19.99 -15.61 10.43
C ARG A 132 21.13 -14.62 10.69
N TRP A 133 22.01 -14.43 9.70
CA TRP A 133 23.05 -13.43 9.76
C TRP A 133 22.45 -12.05 9.50
N PRO A 134 22.98 -10.97 10.15
CA PRO A 134 22.46 -9.62 9.94
C PRO A 134 22.37 -9.26 8.46
N GLN A 135 21.26 -8.66 8.04
CA GLN A 135 21.07 -8.24 6.66
C GLN A 135 21.92 -7.01 6.34
N CYS A 136 22.29 -6.84 5.07
CA CYS A 136 23.02 -5.67 4.63
C CYS A 136 22.06 -4.49 4.43
N THR A 137 22.49 -3.30 4.79
CA THR A 137 21.78 -2.06 4.46
C THR A 137 22.01 -1.71 2.99
N GLY A 138 20.92 -1.43 2.28
CA GLY A 138 20.88 -0.84 0.94
C GLY A 138 20.56 0.65 0.97
N PHE A 139 20.19 1.21 -0.18
CA PHE A 139 19.73 2.59 -0.28
C PHE A 139 18.50 2.74 -1.18
N LEU A 140 17.68 3.73 -0.84
CA LEU A 140 16.58 4.22 -1.64
C LEU A 140 16.82 5.70 -1.96
N MET A 141 17.01 5.99 -3.25
CA MET A 141 17.13 7.35 -3.78
C MET A 141 15.76 7.83 -4.26
N LEU A 142 15.27 8.89 -3.65
CA LEU A 142 14.03 9.55 -4.01
C LEU A 142 14.30 10.85 -4.75
N ARG A 143 13.47 11.14 -5.74
CA ARG A 143 13.43 12.44 -6.41
C ARG A 143 12.00 12.90 -6.55
N GLN A 144 11.67 14.01 -5.90
CA GLN A 144 10.32 14.56 -5.94
C GLN A 144 10.08 15.26 -7.29
N LYS A 145 8.99 14.91 -7.96
CA LYS A 145 8.62 15.46 -9.27
C LYS A 145 7.37 16.32 -9.21
N CYS A 146 6.49 16.06 -8.25
CA CYS A 146 5.34 16.90 -7.91
C CYS A 146 5.05 16.80 -6.41
N THR A 147 4.03 17.54 -5.96
CA THR A 147 3.58 17.57 -4.56
C THR A 147 3.12 16.21 -4.07
N GLU A 148 2.58 15.39 -4.97
CA GLU A 148 2.00 14.08 -4.64
C GLU A 148 3.04 12.96 -4.63
N GLY A 149 4.21 13.16 -5.26
CA GLY A 149 5.20 12.10 -5.40
C GLY A 149 6.35 12.37 -6.37
N GLY A 150 6.93 11.29 -6.88
CA GLY A 150 8.14 11.39 -7.69
C GLY A 150 8.63 10.07 -8.26
N THR A 151 9.94 10.01 -8.49
CA THR A 151 10.65 8.82 -8.97
C THR A 151 11.55 8.26 -7.88
N LEU A 152 11.77 6.95 -7.92
CA LEU A 152 12.68 6.23 -7.04
C LEU A 152 13.70 5.42 -7.83
N GLU A 153 14.86 5.21 -7.20
CA GLU A 153 15.83 4.19 -7.56
C GLU A 153 16.32 3.50 -6.28
N SER A 154 16.34 2.16 -6.27
CA SER A 154 16.74 1.38 -5.11
C SER A 154 17.82 0.35 -5.44
N PHE A 155 18.65 0.07 -4.44
CA PHE A 155 19.63 -1.00 -4.43
C PHE A 155 19.63 -1.64 -3.04
N LEU A 156 19.37 -2.94 -2.98
CA LEU A 156 19.29 -3.68 -1.73
C LEU A 156 20.01 -5.03 -1.86
N PRO A 157 21.19 -5.19 -1.25
CA PRO A 157 21.85 -6.48 -1.10
C PRO A 157 21.12 -7.34 -0.07
N VAL A 158 20.78 -8.57 -0.43
CA VAL A 158 20.06 -9.53 0.41
C VAL A 158 20.96 -10.71 0.71
N ARG A 159 21.04 -11.13 1.98
CA ARG A 159 21.68 -12.38 2.40
C ARG A 159 20.60 -13.45 2.57
N PRO A 160 20.39 -14.32 1.56
CA PRO A 160 19.36 -15.32 1.63
C PRO A 160 19.82 -16.59 2.36
N ARG A 161 18.82 -17.36 2.82
CA ARG A 161 18.92 -18.76 3.23
C ARG A 161 18.17 -19.61 2.20
N PHE A 162 18.85 -20.58 1.62
CA PHE A 162 18.23 -21.53 0.69
C PHE A 162 17.94 -22.84 1.41
N ILE A 163 16.68 -23.28 1.34
CA ILE A 163 16.22 -24.55 1.92
C ILE A 163 15.76 -25.43 0.76
N PHE A 164 16.51 -26.51 0.54
CA PHE A 164 16.19 -27.54 -0.45
C PHE A 164 15.45 -28.67 0.23
N THR A 165 14.28 -29.04 -0.28
CA THR A 165 13.46 -30.14 0.23
C THR A 165 13.30 -31.22 -0.83
N ARG A 166 13.74 -32.44 -0.53
CA ARG A 166 13.64 -33.58 -1.45
C ARG A 166 12.18 -33.95 -1.69
N ARG A 167 11.81 -34.11 -2.96
CA ARG A 167 10.54 -34.74 -3.37
C ARG A 167 10.64 -36.26 -3.28
N GLY A 168 9.57 -36.90 -2.80
CA GLY A 168 9.45 -38.36 -2.75
C GLY A 168 9.08 -38.89 -1.37
N SER A 169 9.24 -40.21 -1.19
CA SER A 169 8.81 -40.94 0.01
C SER A 169 9.73 -40.75 1.23
N THR A 170 10.95 -40.25 1.02
CA THR A 170 11.94 -40.00 2.08
C THR A 170 12.28 -38.51 2.10
N PRO A 171 11.47 -37.67 2.77
CA PRO A 171 11.72 -36.25 2.84
C PRO A 171 13.05 -36.00 3.54
N ALA A 172 13.87 -35.15 2.93
CA ALA A 172 15.14 -34.70 3.46
C ALA A 172 15.29 -33.21 3.17
N GLN A 173 16.02 -32.50 4.03
CA GLN A 173 16.30 -31.08 3.85
C GLN A 173 17.80 -30.81 3.82
N LYS A 174 18.19 -29.87 2.97
CA LYS A 174 19.54 -29.30 2.90
C LYS A 174 19.44 -27.79 2.93
N VAL A 175 20.33 -27.17 3.71
CA VAL A 175 20.30 -25.73 3.93
C VAL A 175 21.64 -25.14 3.52
N MET A 176 21.59 -24.05 2.77
CA MET A 176 22.73 -23.18 2.50
C MET A 176 22.47 -21.84 3.18
N ASP A 177 23.26 -21.53 4.21
CA ASP A 177 23.10 -20.33 5.03
C ASP A 177 24.47 -19.82 5.57
N PRO A 178 24.93 -18.63 5.15
CA PRO A 178 24.34 -17.79 4.11
C PRO A 178 24.53 -18.40 2.72
N ALA A 179 23.55 -18.21 1.84
CA ALA A 179 23.73 -18.44 0.41
C ALA A 179 24.35 -17.20 -0.26
N PRO A 180 24.82 -17.32 -1.53
CA PRO A 180 25.29 -16.17 -2.29
C PRO A 180 24.30 -15.00 -2.28
N MET A 181 24.84 -13.80 -2.17
CA MET A 181 24.05 -12.57 -2.06
C MET A 181 23.21 -12.35 -3.31
N ILE A 182 21.95 -11.97 -3.13
CA ILE A 182 21.06 -11.55 -4.22
C ILE A 182 20.94 -10.03 -4.18
N GLU A 183 20.94 -9.39 -5.34
CA GLU A 183 20.73 -7.94 -5.44
C GLU A 183 19.31 -7.64 -5.89
N PHE A 184 18.57 -6.89 -5.08
CA PHE A 184 17.31 -6.29 -5.50
C PHE A 184 17.57 -4.87 -5.98
N ARG A 185 17.16 -4.59 -7.22
CA ARG A 185 17.27 -3.27 -7.85
C ARG A 185 15.91 -2.85 -8.37
N GLY A 186 15.51 -1.64 -8.04
CA GLY A 186 14.23 -1.08 -8.45
C GLY A 186 14.40 0.30 -9.07
N LYS A 187 13.60 0.61 -10.08
CA LYS A 187 13.36 1.96 -10.57
C LYS A 187 11.87 2.11 -10.81
N GLY A 188 11.31 3.26 -10.46
CA GLY A 188 9.89 3.47 -10.63
C GLY A 188 9.41 4.82 -10.14
N SER A 189 8.09 4.91 -9.96
CA SER A 189 7.44 6.06 -9.36
C SER A 189 7.04 5.76 -7.91
N TRP A 190 6.79 6.81 -7.15
CA TRP A 190 6.18 6.73 -5.83
C TRP A 190 5.20 7.87 -5.62
N VAL A 191 4.28 7.69 -4.68
CA VAL A 191 3.32 8.70 -4.21
C VAL A 191 3.19 8.69 -2.69
N HIS A 192 2.78 9.82 -2.10
CA HIS A 192 2.55 9.92 -0.65
C HIS A 192 1.29 9.19 -0.20
N SER A 193 0.23 9.28 -1.00
CA SER A 193 -1.09 8.73 -0.70
C SER A 193 -1.65 8.12 -1.97
N PRO A 194 -1.48 6.80 -2.18
CA PRO A 194 -2.05 6.13 -3.35
C PRO A 194 -3.57 6.20 -3.28
N GLU A 195 -4.23 6.34 -4.44
CA GLU A 195 -5.68 6.21 -4.51
C GLU A 195 -6.11 4.78 -4.11
N VAL A 196 -7.27 4.69 -3.48
CA VAL A 196 -7.86 3.40 -3.10
C VAL A 196 -8.04 2.55 -4.37
N GLY A 197 -7.55 1.31 -4.33
CA GLY A 197 -7.70 0.36 -5.43
C GLY A 197 -6.47 0.21 -6.34
N LEU A 198 -5.39 0.97 -6.11
CA LEU A 198 -4.13 0.84 -6.88
C LEU A 198 -3.26 -0.36 -6.45
N GLY A 199 -3.81 -1.29 -5.67
CA GLY A 199 -3.13 -2.55 -5.30
C GLY A 199 -1.93 -2.37 -4.36
N VAL A 200 -1.80 -1.21 -3.69
CA VAL A 200 -0.76 -1.00 -2.67
C VAL A 200 -1.12 -1.79 -1.42
N ILE A 201 -0.18 -2.58 -0.93
CA ILE A 201 -0.33 -3.33 0.32
C ILE A 201 -0.01 -2.39 1.48
N ALA A 202 -1.05 -1.82 2.10
CA ALA A 202 -0.96 -1.02 3.31
C ALA A 202 -1.13 -1.93 4.54
N VAL A 203 -0.27 -1.75 5.55
CA VAL A 203 -0.24 -2.61 6.73
C VAL A 203 -0.13 -1.76 7.99
N ASP A 204 -1.04 -1.97 8.92
CA ASP A 204 -1.00 -1.31 10.22
C ASP A 204 0.23 -1.75 11.05
N PRO A 205 0.72 -0.91 11.97
CA PRO A 205 1.79 -1.30 12.89
C PRO A 205 1.41 -2.54 13.71
N GLY A 206 2.40 -3.37 14.03
CA GLY A 206 2.22 -4.55 14.87
C GLY A 206 2.18 -5.89 14.13
N ALA A 207 2.33 -5.90 12.80
CA ALA A 207 2.47 -7.15 12.05
C ALA A 207 3.70 -7.94 12.53
N VAL A 208 3.54 -9.25 12.73
CA VAL A 208 4.60 -10.17 13.16
C VAL A 208 4.67 -11.32 12.16
N THR A 209 5.86 -11.71 11.75
CA THR A 209 6.12 -12.75 10.75
C THR A 209 7.43 -13.47 11.07
N ASP A 210 7.59 -14.70 10.59
CA ASP A 210 8.87 -15.43 10.58
C ASP A 210 9.54 -15.15 9.23
N GLY A 211 10.42 -14.16 9.19
CA GLY A 211 11.08 -13.65 7.99
C GLY A 211 12.31 -14.46 7.55
N ASP A 212 12.86 -15.31 8.42
CA ASP A 212 14.08 -16.09 8.18
C ASP A 212 13.86 -17.63 8.18
N CYS A 213 12.60 -18.04 8.39
CA CYS A 213 12.10 -19.40 8.38
C CYS A 213 12.77 -20.29 9.43
N ASP A 214 13.09 -19.76 10.61
CA ASP A 214 13.60 -20.52 11.74
C ASP A 214 12.51 -21.09 12.65
N GLY A 215 11.25 -20.71 12.44
CA GLY A 215 10.09 -21.16 13.19
C GLY A 215 9.76 -20.29 14.41
N GLU A 216 10.49 -19.20 14.63
CA GLU A 216 10.24 -18.20 15.66
C GLU A 216 9.70 -16.90 15.05
N ASP A 217 8.86 -16.19 15.80
CA ASP A 217 8.28 -14.92 15.35
C ASP A 217 9.32 -13.77 15.46
N ASP A 218 9.46 -12.97 14.42
CA ASP A 218 10.33 -11.78 14.43
C ASP A 218 9.71 -10.60 15.23
N ALA A 219 10.49 -9.54 15.40
CA ALA A 219 10.01 -8.30 16.00
C ALA A 219 8.85 -7.67 15.22
N ALA A 220 7.87 -7.14 15.95
CA ALA A 220 6.73 -6.45 15.38
C ALA A 220 7.14 -5.27 14.48
N LEU A 221 6.52 -5.19 13.30
CA LEU A 221 6.84 -4.21 12.27
C LEU A 221 6.16 -2.85 12.54
N PRO A 222 6.78 -1.71 12.16
CA PRO A 222 6.26 -0.37 12.42
C PRO A 222 5.08 0.04 11.53
N GLY A 223 4.63 -0.81 10.60
CA GLY A 223 3.58 -0.52 9.64
C GLY A 223 4.05 0.34 8.45
N THR A 224 3.18 0.46 7.45
CA THR A 224 3.42 1.30 6.26
C THR A 224 3.28 2.79 6.61
N SER A 225 3.99 3.66 5.89
CA SER A 225 3.96 5.11 6.11
C SER A 225 3.39 5.88 4.90
N ASN A 226 3.65 7.18 4.82
CA ASN A 226 3.18 8.09 3.77
C ASN A 226 3.96 7.95 2.44
N PHE A 227 4.18 6.71 2.00
CA PHE A 227 4.93 6.39 0.79
C PHE A 227 4.45 5.06 0.22
N ALA A 228 4.13 5.09 -1.07
CA ALA A 228 3.78 3.92 -1.85
C ALA A 228 4.62 3.89 -3.12
N ALA A 229 5.46 2.87 -3.26
CA ALA A 229 6.28 2.64 -4.43
C ALA A 229 5.50 1.90 -5.54
N GLY A 230 5.96 2.03 -6.78
CA GLY A 230 5.38 1.34 -7.94
C GLY A 230 4.09 1.97 -8.47
N VAL A 231 3.58 3.00 -7.80
CA VAL A 231 2.42 3.77 -8.22
C VAL A 231 2.87 5.13 -8.76
N ALA A 232 2.35 5.51 -9.92
CA ALA A 232 2.51 6.84 -10.46
C ALA A 232 1.25 7.66 -10.13
N ALA A 233 1.42 8.84 -9.55
CA ALA A 233 0.38 9.85 -9.56
C ALA A 233 0.04 10.20 -11.02
N VAL A 234 -1.15 10.78 -11.23
CA VAL A 234 -1.48 11.50 -12.47
C VAL A 234 -0.25 12.34 -12.88
N PRO A 235 0.19 12.28 -14.15
CA PRO A 235 1.48 12.84 -14.57
C PRO A 235 1.69 14.25 -14.02
N CYS A 236 2.76 14.44 -13.25
CA CYS A 236 3.18 15.73 -12.73
C CYS A 236 3.25 16.74 -13.90
N GLY A 237 2.26 17.62 -14.04
CA GLY A 237 2.19 18.59 -15.15
C GLY A 237 1.05 18.39 -16.15
N ALA A 238 0.28 17.31 -16.07
CA ALA A 238 -1.14 17.43 -16.33
C ALA A 238 -1.68 18.23 -15.14
N GLY A 239 -1.44 19.55 -15.17
CA GLY A 239 -2.41 20.41 -14.56
C GLY A 239 -3.74 19.85 -15.07
N LEU A 240 -4.60 19.44 -14.14
CA LEU A 240 -5.91 20.03 -14.21
C LEU A 240 -5.57 21.52 -14.41
N LYS A 241 -5.52 21.96 -15.67
CA LYS A 241 -6.22 23.17 -16.01
C LYS A 241 -7.51 22.89 -15.28
N ALA A 242 -7.69 23.54 -14.14
CA ALA A 242 -8.98 24.04 -13.81
C ALA A 242 -9.34 24.94 -15.02
N SER A 243 -9.64 24.32 -16.17
CA SER A 243 -10.93 24.55 -16.78
C SER A 243 -11.80 24.39 -15.57
N SER A 244 -12.24 25.52 -15.04
CA SER A 244 -13.44 25.55 -14.24
C SER A 244 -14.40 24.64 -15.00
N MET A 245 -14.44 23.38 -14.59
CA MET A 245 -15.63 22.60 -14.71
C MET A 245 -16.50 23.33 -13.70
N GLU A 246 -17.04 24.46 -14.17
CA GLU A 246 -18.26 25.03 -13.67
C GLU A 246 -19.21 23.87 -13.90
N LEU A 247 -19.24 22.96 -12.91
CA LEU A 247 -20.22 21.91 -12.84
C LEU A 247 -21.51 22.67 -13.03
N ASP A 248 -22.30 22.27 -14.04
CA ASP A 248 -23.62 22.83 -14.21
C ASP A 248 -24.25 22.81 -12.81
N PRO A 249 -24.72 23.95 -12.28
CA PRO A 249 -25.32 24.00 -10.95
C PRO A 249 -26.40 22.93 -10.75
N LEU A 250 -26.97 22.40 -11.84
CA LEU A 250 -27.88 21.27 -11.85
C LEU A 250 -27.21 19.91 -11.56
N GLU A 251 -26.00 19.65 -12.05
CA GLU A 251 -25.24 18.44 -11.70
C GLU A 251 -24.76 18.47 -10.25
N GLU A 252 -24.34 19.64 -9.75
CA GLU A 252 -23.93 19.80 -8.36
C GLU A 252 -25.12 19.61 -7.39
N LEU A 253 -26.31 20.09 -7.76
CA LEU A 253 -27.57 19.81 -7.05
C LEU A 253 -27.95 18.33 -7.08
N ALA A 254 -27.83 17.66 -8.23
CA ALA A 254 -28.13 16.23 -8.35
C ALA A 254 -27.18 15.36 -7.51
N LEU A 255 -25.90 15.74 -7.43
CA LEU A 255 -24.90 15.06 -6.59
C LEU A 255 -25.21 15.26 -5.10
N LEU A 256 -25.61 16.47 -4.71
CA LEU A 256 -26.04 16.77 -3.33
C LEU A 256 -27.31 16.00 -2.95
N GLU A 257 -28.30 15.93 -3.84
CA GLU A 257 -29.53 15.17 -3.61
C GLU A 257 -29.25 13.67 -3.48
N SER A 258 -28.35 13.13 -4.31
CA SER A 258 -27.87 11.74 -4.22
C SER A 258 -27.20 11.43 -2.87
N HIS A 259 -26.30 12.31 -2.42
CA HIS A 259 -25.63 12.13 -1.13
C HIS A 259 -26.60 12.25 0.06
N LEU A 260 -27.55 13.18 0.01
CA LEU A 260 -28.59 13.30 1.04
C LEU A 260 -29.53 12.09 1.07
N ALA A 261 -29.90 11.54 -0.09
CA ALA A 261 -30.69 10.31 -0.17
C ALA A 261 -29.92 9.11 0.41
N THR A 262 -28.62 9.03 0.19
CA THR A 262 -27.75 7.98 0.73
C THR A 262 -27.65 8.08 2.26
N ILE A 263 -27.45 9.30 2.79
CA ILE A 263 -27.41 9.55 4.24
C ILE A 263 -28.76 9.21 4.90
N ALA A 264 -29.88 9.58 4.27
CA ALA A 264 -31.23 9.25 4.75
C ALA A 264 -31.50 7.73 4.76
N THR A 265 -30.97 7.01 3.77
CA THR A 265 -31.11 5.54 3.69
C THR A 265 -30.27 4.86 4.77
N TYR A 266 -29.06 5.36 5.03
CA TYR A 266 -28.17 4.85 6.09
C TYR A 266 -28.76 5.05 7.49
N THR A 267 -29.35 6.22 7.77
CA THR A 267 -30.03 6.47 9.05
C THR A 267 -31.27 5.59 9.24
N ARG A 268 -31.98 5.26 8.15
CA ARG A 268 -33.16 4.36 8.22
C ARG A 268 -32.77 2.89 8.40
N ARG A 269 -31.63 2.44 7.87
CA ARG A 269 -31.11 1.07 8.06
C ARG A 269 -30.53 0.82 9.46
N SER A 270 -29.99 1.86 10.09
CA SER A 270 -29.34 1.76 11.40
C SER A 270 -30.33 1.71 12.57
N PHE A 271 -31.63 1.91 12.32
CA PHE A 271 -32.70 1.86 13.34
C PHE A 271 -33.94 1.13 12.79
N PRO A 272 -34.01 -0.21 12.86
CA PRO A 272 -35.20 -0.95 12.45
C PRO A 272 -36.40 -0.62 13.36
N ALA A 273 -37.58 -0.42 12.76
CA ALA A 273 -38.82 -0.10 13.45
C ALA A 273 -39.30 -1.17 14.46
N SER A 274 -38.67 -2.35 14.47
CA SER A 274 -38.99 -3.46 15.38
C SER A 274 -38.56 -3.25 16.83
N ASP A 275 -37.81 -2.18 17.14
CA ASP A 275 -37.37 -1.86 18.50
C ASP A 275 -38.26 -0.82 19.22
N ARG A 276 -39.39 -0.41 18.62
CA ARG A 276 -40.31 0.55 19.25
C ARG A 276 -41.25 -0.04 20.30
N ASP A 277 -41.50 -1.35 20.29
CA ASP A 277 -42.59 -1.95 21.08
C ASP A 277 -42.13 -2.81 22.28
N ARG A 278 -40.84 -2.79 22.67
CA ARG A 278 -40.32 -3.62 23.78
C ARG A 278 -39.75 -2.85 24.97
N TYR A 279 -39.93 -1.55 25.06
CA TYR A 279 -39.50 -0.80 26.24
C TYR A 279 -40.70 -0.45 27.13
N ASN A 280 -40.98 -1.33 28.09
CA ASN A 280 -41.81 -0.99 29.24
C ASN A 280 -40.85 -0.53 30.35
N PRO A 281 -40.75 0.77 30.64
CA PRO A 281 -39.79 1.24 31.63
C PRO A 281 -40.26 0.81 33.04
N PRO A 282 -39.36 0.35 33.92
CA PRO A 282 -39.68 0.28 35.33
C PRO A 282 -39.82 1.70 35.86
N ASP A 283 -40.84 1.87 36.71
CA ASP A 283 -41.19 3.11 37.39
C ASP A 283 -40.01 3.54 38.30
N ILE A 284 -39.17 4.45 37.82
CA ILE A 284 -38.08 5.04 38.60
C ILE A 284 -38.07 6.55 38.37
N GLY A 285 -38.12 7.26 39.49
CA GLY A 285 -38.41 8.69 39.59
C GLY A 285 -37.42 9.64 38.90
N ALA A 286 -37.92 10.87 38.78
CA ALA A 286 -37.28 12.01 38.16
C ALA A 286 -35.82 12.23 38.55
N GLY A 287 -34.94 12.21 37.55
CA GLY A 287 -33.56 12.69 37.68
C GLY A 287 -32.71 12.49 36.43
N SER A 288 -32.40 13.59 35.74
CA SER A 288 -31.18 13.82 34.94
C SER A 288 -31.04 13.21 33.53
N LEU A 289 -31.17 14.11 32.53
CA LEU A 289 -30.38 14.30 31.28
C LEU A 289 -29.75 13.10 30.53
N GLY A 290 -30.10 12.97 29.24
CA GLY A 290 -29.29 12.19 28.29
C GLY A 290 -29.78 12.03 26.84
N GLY A 291 -30.57 12.95 26.27
CA GLY A 291 -31.06 12.87 24.88
C GLY A 291 -30.22 13.70 23.90
N SER A 292 -29.09 13.17 23.42
CA SER A 292 -28.20 13.87 22.46
C SER A 292 -28.47 13.55 20.98
N GLY A 293 -29.15 12.44 20.66
CA GLY A 293 -29.36 12.01 19.25
C GLY A 293 -30.33 12.89 18.45
N TRP A 294 -31.36 13.43 19.10
CA TRP A 294 -32.43 14.17 18.40
C TRP A 294 -32.05 15.63 18.10
N LYS A 295 -31.14 16.22 18.88
CA LYS A 295 -30.65 17.59 18.69
C LYS A 295 -29.74 17.71 17.47
N ILE A 296 -28.97 16.67 17.14
CA ILE A 296 -28.07 16.65 15.98
C ILE A 296 -28.88 16.54 14.67
N ALA A 297 -29.95 15.75 14.65
CA ALA A 297 -30.84 15.64 13.49
C ALA A 297 -31.57 16.96 13.16
N ALA A 298 -31.99 17.72 14.19
CA ALA A 298 -32.63 19.02 14.02
C ALA A 298 -31.65 20.12 13.54
N LEU A 299 -30.38 20.06 13.98
CA LEU A 299 -29.31 20.95 13.54
C LEU A 299 -28.91 20.72 12.07
N LEU A 300 -28.83 19.46 11.62
CA LEU A 300 -28.52 19.12 10.24
C LEU A 300 -29.64 19.51 9.26
N SER A 301 -30.90 19.38 9.68
CA SER A 301 -32.06 19.83 8.89
C SER A 301 -32.11 21.36 8.73
N SER A 302 -31.75 22.11 9.79
CA SER A 302 -31.68 23.58 9.74
C SER A 302 -30.52 24.08 8.89
N LEU A 303 -29.37 23.39 8.88
CA LEU A 303 -28.23 23.73 8.01
C LEU A 303 -28.57 23.52 6.53
N ALA A 304 -29.26 22.43 6.19
CA ALA A 304 -29.70 22.15 4.81
C ALA A 304 -30.69 23.21 4.30
N CYS A 305 -31.59 23.70 5.17
CA CYS A 305 -32.55 24.76 4.83
C CYS A 305 -31.86 26.12 4.64
N LEU A 306 -30.82 26.41 5.42
CA LEU A 306 -30.00 27.62 5.27
C LEU A 306 -29.21 27.61 3.94
N VAL A 307 -28.64 26.47 3.57
CA VAL A 307 -27.90 26.30 2.30
C VAL A 307 -28.83 26.44 1.09
N LEU A 308 -30.04 25.88 1.14
CA LEU A 308 -31.03 26.05 0.06
C LEU A 308 -31.44 27.52 -0.14
N THR A 309 -31.55 28.29 0.95
CA THR A 309 -31.96 29.70 0.87
C THR A 309 -30.89 30.58 0.22
N VAL A 310 -29.61 30.26 0.41
CA VAL A 310 -28.48 30.97 -0.21
C VAL A 310 -28.37 30.67 -1.71
N VAL A 311 -28.69 29.44 -2.15
CA VAL A 311 -28.65 29.05 -3.56
C VAL A 311 -29.79 29.69 -4.36
N VAL A 312 -31.00 29.80 -3.79
CA VAL A 312 -32.17 30.40 -4.47
C VAL A 312 -31.99 31.90 -4.71
N PHE A 313 -31.32 32.63 -3.81
CA PHE A 313 -31.08 34.07 -3.99
C PHE A 313 -30.10 34.40 -5.13
N LYS A 314 -29.24 33.46 -5.53
CA LYS A 314 -28.26 33.67 -6.61
C LYS A 314 -28.90 33.60 -8.01
N LYS A 315 -30.07 32.95 -8.15
CA LYS A 315 -30.78 32.74 -9.43
C LYS A 315 -31.55 33.97 -9.94
N SER A 316 -31.64 35.06 -9.17
CA SER A 316 -32.40 36.26 -9.56
C SER A 316 -31.59 37.31 -10.33
N LYS A 317 -30.29 37.11 -10.57
CA LYS A 317 -29.45 38.07 -11.30
C LYS A 317 -28.50 37.33 -12.25
N HIS A 318 -28.97 36.97 -13.44
CA HIS A 318 -28.21 37.02 -14.69
C HIS A 318 -29.00 36.29 -15.79
N THR A 319 -29.77 37.05 -16.56
CA THR A 319 -30.14 36.69 -17.93
C THR A 319 -29.69 37.84 -18.82
N GLY A 320 -28.67 37.59 -19.63
CA GLY A 320 -28.23 38.55 -20.65
C GLY A 320 -26.90 38.19 -21.31
N GLY A 321 -26.98 37.81 -22.58
CA GLY A 321 -25.99 38.24 -23.60
C GLY A 321 -25.02 37.18 -24.10
N ALA A 322 -25.25 36.74 -25.33
CA ALA A 322 -24.54 35.70 -26.07
C ALA A 322 -23.21 36.11 -26.75
N GLU A 323 -22.58 35.08 -27.34
CA GLU A 323 -21.70 35.01 -28.53
C GLU A 323 -20.17 35.03 -28.37
N GLY A 324 -19.51 34.02 -28.97
CA GLY A 324 -18.07 34.07 -29.28
C GLY A 324 -17.35 32.73 -29.50
N SER A 325 -17.31 32.28 -30.75
CA SER A 325 -16.66 31.09 -31.35
C SER A 325 -15.14 30.85 -31.07
N ALA A 326 -14.71 29.56 -31.12
CA ALA A 326 -13.63 29.00 -31.98
C ALA A 326 -12.50 28.12 -31.36
N LEU A 327 -12.44 26.87 -31.87
CA LEU A 327 -11.29 26.04 -32.34
C LEU A 327 -10.11 25.57 -31.43
N LEU A 328 -10.04 24.22 -31.32
CA LEU A 328 -8.91 23.31 -31.66
C LEU A 328 -7.47 23.63 -31.19
N ARG A 329 -6.97 22.87 -30.21
CA ARG A 329 -6.16 21.64 -30.38
C ARG A 329 -6.00 20.91 -29.05
#